data_AF-A0A2S5X443-F1
#
_entry.id   AF-A0A2S5X443-F1
#
_cell.length_a   1.000
_cell.length_b   1.000
_cell.length_c   1.000
_cell.angle_alpha   90.00
_cell.angle_beta   90.00
_cell.angle_gamma   90.00
#
_symmetry.space_group_name_H-M   'P 1'
#
loop_
_entity.id
_entity.type
_entity.pdbx_description
1 polymer ?
#
loop_
_entity_poly.entity_id
_entity_poly.type
_entity_poly.pdbx_seq_one_letter_code
_entity_poly.pdbx_strand_id
1 'polypeptide(L)' 'MITARARALLEFEAAHPGRDRPKLDKIRQLGLTPEGYEARLEVLVADVDVMAEYPELVYRYWNQRRDRASRP' A
#
# COMPACT_ATOMS: atom_id res chain seq x y z
N MET A 1 -14.93 8.91 -1.29
CA MET A 1 -15.49 7.89 -0.37
C MET A 1 -14.75 6.57 -0.55
N ILE A 2 -14.09 6.09 0.49
CA ILE A 2 -13.27 4.88 0.46
C ILE A 2 -14.18 3.64 0.48
N THR A 3 -14.04 2.77 -0.52
CA THR A 3 -14.82 1.52 -0.58
C THR A 3 -14.37 0.52 0.49
N ALA A 4 -15.25 -0.41 0.89
CA ALA A 4 -14.89 -1.46 1.85
C ALA A 4 -13.65 -2.28 1.43
N ARG A 5 -13.52 -2.54 0.12
CA ARG A 5 -12.36 -3.24 -0.44
C ARG A 5 -11.08 -2.41 -0.37
N ALA A 6 -11.17 -1.10 -0.62
CA ALA A 6 -10.04 -0.19 -0.49
C ALA A 6 -9.60 -0.09 0.98
N ARG A 7 -10.56 0.03 1.90
CA ARG A 7 -10.31 0.06 3.34
C ARG A 7 -9.61 -1.23 3.82
N ALA A 8 -10.09 -2.40 3.41
CA ALA A 8 -9.43 -3.67 3.74
C ALA A 8 -7.98 -3.76 3.23
N LEU A 9 -7.69 -3.19 2.05
CA LEU A 9 -6.32 -3.14 1.53
C LEU A 9 -5.43 -2.18 2.34
N LEU A 10 -5.95 -1.01 2.71
CA LEU A 10 -5.24 -0.02 3.53
C LEU A 10 -4.98 -0.56 4.94
N GLU A 11 -5.94 -1.24 5.56
CA GLU A 11 -5.79 -1.91 6.86
C GLU A 11 -4.75 -3.03 6.79
N PHE A 12 -4.77 -3.83 5.72
CA PHE A 12 -3.75 -4.86 5.50
C PHE A 12 -2.35 -4.25 5.40
N GLU A 13 -2.18 -3.17 4.62
CA GLU A 13 -0.91 -2.46 4.46
C GLU A 13 -0.45 -1.81 5.78
N ALA A 14 -1.38 -1.23 6.54
CA ALA A 14 -1.09 -0.62 7.85
C ALA A 14 -0.60 -1.67 8.86
N ALA A 15 -1.21 -2.86 8.88
CA ALA A 15 -0.81 -3.97 9.74
C ALA A 15 0.51 -4.64 9.30
N HIS A 16 0.90 -4.48 8.03
CA HIS A 16 2.09 -5.11 7.45
C HIS A 16 2.95 -4.06 6.73
N PRO A 17 3.60 -3.12 7.45
CA PRO A 17 4.34 -2.02 6.83
C PRO A 17 5.64 -2.44 6.11
N GLY A 18 6.10 -3.67 6.36
CA GLY A 18 7.25 -4.27 5.69
C GLY A 18 6.97 -4.62 4.22
N ARG A 19 8.03 -4.86 3.45
CA ARG A 19 7.97 -5.44 2.09
C ARG A 19 8.69 -6.78 2.08
N ASP A 20 8.43 -7.59 3.09
CA ASP A 20 9.05 -8.90 3.30
C ASP A 20 8.35 -9.99 2.47
N ARG A 21 9.07 -11.09 2.19
CA ARG A 21 8.52 -12.24 1.42
C ARG A 21 7.16 -12.73 1.96
N PRO A 22 6.93 -12.84 3.29
CA PRO A 22 5.63 -13.23 3.84
C PRO A 22 4.46 -12.37 3.37
N LYS A 23 4.66 -11.07 3.17
CA LYS A 23 3.62 -10.16 2.66
C LYS A 23 3.32 -10.43 1.19
N LEU A 24 4.34 -10.65 0.37
CA LEU A 24 4.16 -10.96 -1.06
C LEU A 24 3.41 -12.28 -1.26
N ASP A 25 3.66 -13.27 -0.40
CA ASP A 25 2.94 -14.54 -0.45
C ASP A 25 1.48 -14.39 -0.03
N LYS A 26 1.19 -13.57 1.00
CA LYS A 26 -0.19 -13.20 1.36
C LYS A 26 -0.92 -12.47 0.22
N ILE A 27 -0.25 -11.54 -0.46
CA ILE A 27 -0.81 -10.83 -1.63
C ILE A 27 -1.19 -11.83 -2.73
N ARG A 28 -0.32 -12.81 -3.01
CA ARG A 28 -0.59 -13.88 -3.98
C ARG A 28 -1.76 -14.78 -3.57
N GLN A 29 -1.88 -15.11 -2.28
CA GLN A 29 -3.03 -15.86 -1.74
C GLN A 29 -4.36 -15.13 -1.90
N LEU A 30 -4.35 -13.80 -1.95
CA LEU A 30 -5.53 -12.96 -2.23
C LEU A 30 -5.87 -12.88 -3.73
N GLY A 31 -5.18 -13.65 -4.58
CA GLY A 31 -5.38 -13.66 -6.04
C GLY A 31 -4.83 -12.40 -6.73
N LEU A 32 -3.91 -11.67 -6.08
CA LEU A 32 -3.30 -10.47 -6.62
C LEU A 32 -1.85 -10.74 -7.04
N THR A 33 -1.44 -10.14 -8.15
CA THR A 33 -0.01 -10.03 -8.44
C THR A 33 0.62 -8.93 -7.57
N PRO A 34 1.90 -9.06 -7.18
CA PRO A 34 2.60 -7.99 -6.46
C PRO A 34 2.51 -6.63 -7.16
N GLU A 35 2.58 -6.62 -8.49
CA GLU A 35 2.52 -5.40 -9.31
C GLU A 35 1.11 -4.81 -9.29
N GLY A 36 0.08 -5.65 -9.42
CA GLY A 36 -1.32 -5.21 -9.36
C GLY A 36 -1.73 -4.72 -7.97
N TYR A 37 -1.12 -5.28 -6.93
CA TYR A 37 -1.24 -4.78 -5.56
C TYR A 37 -0.61 -3.40 -5.41
N GLU A 38 0.66 -3.23 -5.86
CA GLU A 38 1.34 -1.94 -5.79
C GLU A 38 0.61 -0.85 -6.59
N ALA A 39 0.15 -1.15 -7.80
CA ALA A 39 -0.61 -0.19 -8.61
C ALA A 39 -1.91 0.26 -7.94
N ARG A 40 -2.63 -0.66 -7.29
CA ARG A 40 -3.84 -0.32 -6.53
C ARG A 40 -3.53 0.50 -5.30
N LEU A 41 -2.48 0.15 -4.57
CA LEU A 41 -2.05 0.91 -3.40
C LEU A 41 -1.62 2.33 -3.80
N GLU A 42 -0.91 2.48 -4.92
CA GLU A 42 -0.49 3.78 -5.45
C GLU A 42 -1.67 4.70 -5.78
N VAL A 43 -2.73 4.15 -6.39
CA VAL A 43 -3.96 4.91 -6.65
C VAL A 43 -4.64 5.33 -5.34
N LEU A 44 -4.70 4.45 -4.34
CA LEU A 44 -5.35 4.75 -3.07
C LEU A 44 -4.60 5.80 -2.27
N VAL A 45 -3.27 5.70 -2.15
CA VAL A 45 -2.47 6.67 -1.36
C VAL A 45 -2.34 8.05 -2.03
N ALA A 46 -2.79 8.19 -3.28
CA ALA A 46 -2.93 9.46 -3.97
C ALA A 46 -4.31 10.13 -3.75
N ASP A 47 -5.28 9.41 -3.18
CA ASP A 47 -6.61 9.93 -2.87
C ASP A 47 -6.58 10.81 -1.59
N VAL A 48 -7.23 11.96 -1.64
CA VAL A 48 -7.29 12.93 -0.53
C VAL A 48 -8.03 12.36 0.68
N ASP A 49 -9.09 11.58 0.47
CA ASP A 49 -9.84 10.96 1.57
C ASP A 49 -8.94 9.95 2.30
N VAL A 50 -8.14 9.17 1.54
CA VAL A 50 -7.19 8.22 2.11
C VAL A 50 -6.06 8.94 2.84
N MET A 51 -5.58 10.07 2.31
CA MET A 51 -4.57 10.89 2.99
C MET A 51 -5.07 11.44 4.33
N ALA A 52 -6.35 11.80 4.41
CA ALA A 52 -6.99 12.26 5.65
C ALA A 52 -7.20 11.11 6.66
N GLU A 53 -7.64 9.93 6.20
CA GLU A 53 -7.94 8.80 7.08
C GLU A 53 -6.71 7.96 7.47
N TYR A 54 -5.70 7.85 6.60
CA TYR A 54 -4.50 7.01 6.76
C TYR A 54 -3.19 7.79 6.55
N PRO A 55 -2.96 8.94 7.21
CA PRO A 55 -1.83 9.84 6.92
C PRO A 55 -0.45 9.18 7.08
N GLU A 56 -0.26 8.37 8.12
CA GLU A 56 1.01 7.69 8.38
C GLU A 56 1.35 6.63 7.33
N LEU A 57 0.35 5.91 6.82
CA LEU A 57 0.52 4.94 5.75
C LEU A 57 0.94 5.64 4.47
N VAL A 58 0.25 6.73 4.10
CA VAL A 58 0.56 7.52 2.91
C VAL A 58 1.98 8.10 3.01
N TYR A 59 2.32 8.70 4.15
CA TYR A 59 3.67 9.24 4.40
C TYR A 59 4.75 8.17 4.24
N ARG A 60 4.58 7.01 4.88
CA ARG A 60 5.52 5.89 4.79
C ARG A 60 5.65 5.36 3.37
N TYR A 61 4.54 5.21 2.64
CA TYR A 61 4.55 4.73 1.26
C TYR A 61 5.42 5.64 0.39
N TRP A 62 5.20 6.97 0.46
CA TRP A 62 5.94 7.94 -0.34
C TRP A 62 7.43 8.01 0.04
N ASN A 63 7.75 7.90 1.32
CA ASN A 63 9.14 7.81 1.76
C ASN A 63 9.83 6.55 1.24
N GLN A 64 9.21 5.37 1.36
CA GLN A 64 9.78 4.13 0.81
C GLN A 64 10.00 4.22 -0.71
N ARG A 65 9.06 4.85 -1.44
CA ARG A 65 9.19 5.04 -2.89
C ARG A 65 10.35 5.98 -3.23
N ARG A 66 10.49 7.09 -2.49
CA ARG A 66 11.61 8.02 -2.64
C ARG A 66 12.94 7.33 -2.37
N ASP A 67 13.04 6.56 -1.28
CA ASP A 67 14.26 5.84 -0.92
C ASP A 67 14.66 4.82 -2.00
N ARG A 68 13.70 4.18 -2.66
CA ARG A 68 13.95 3.30 -3.81
C ARG A 68 14.44 4.05 -5.04
N ALA A 69 13.84 5.21 -5.35
CA ALA A 69 14.27 6.04 -6.48
C ALA A 69 15.65 6.67 -6.26
N SER A 70 16.06 6.86 -5.00
CA SER A 70 17.36 7.41 -4.61
C SER A 70 18.46 6.35 -4.45
N ARG A 71 18.16 5.05 -4.54
CA ARG A 71 19.18 3.99 -4.54
C ARG A 71 19.80 3.89 -5.95
N PRO A 72 21.13 4.06 -6.09
CA PRO A 72 21.83 3.95 -7.37
C PRO A 72 21.82 2.52 -7.93
#